data_AF-A0AAN6YM40-F1
#
_entry.id   AF-A0AAN6YM40-F1
#
_cell.length_a   1.000
_cell.length_b   1.000
_cell.length_c   1.000
_cell.angle_alpha   90.00
_cell.angle_beta   90.00
_cell.angle_gamma   90.00
#
_symmetry.space_group_name_H-M   'P 1'
#
loop_
_entity.id
_entity.type
_entity.pdbx_description
1 polymer ?
#
loop_
_entity_poly.entity_id
_entity_poly.type
_entity_poly.pdbx_seq_one_letter_code
_entity_poly.pdbx_strand_id
1 'polypeptide(L)'
;MHLTALLPLLAATATSGSTISKRCSPPYDPQWHHGFLPPAPCWQTFDPSCKPYLRKDTQMTIDAPHNLVIVYGIDQWCAADIKEELAREIDGRKTWGYRQTHGRLTLIEGGILVISNMTDANVAKYQALQSYPW
;
A
#
# COMPACT_ATOMS: atom_id res chain seq x y z
N MET A 1 18.04 47.26 -46.98
CA MET A 1 19.33 46.62 -46.72
C MET A 1 19.13 45.66 -45.56
N HIS A 2 19.44 44.39 -45.79
CA HIS A 2 19.23 43.27 -44.86
C HIS A 2 20.11 43.39 -43.61
N LEU A 3 19.56 43.03 -42.45
CA LEU A 3 20.37 42.57 -41.33
C LEU A 3 19.86 41.21 -40.86
N THR A 4 20.75 40.24 -40.99
CA THR A 4 20.55 38.80 -40.88
C THR A 4 20.38 38.38 -39.42
N ALA A 5 19.45 37.45 -39.20
CA ALA A 5 19.19 36.78 -37.93
C ALA A 5 20.40 35.96 -37.44
N LEU A 6 20.62 35.94 -36.12
CA LEU A 6 21.48 34.99 -35.42
C LEU A 6 20.75 34.54 -34.15
N LEU A 7 20.05 33.40 -34.24
CA LEU A 7 19.51 32.67 -33.09
C LEU A 7 20.60 31.76 -32.53
N PRO A 8 20.96 31.83 -31.24
CA PRO A 8 21.79 30.83 -30.62
C PRO A 8 20.94 29.58 -30.32
N LEU A 9 21.25 28.47 -30.99
CA LEU A 9 20.83 27.13 -30.56
C LEU A 9 21.49 26.85 -29.21
N LEU A 10 20.73 26.93 -28.11
CA LEU A 10 21.13 26.29 -26.86
C LEU A 10 20.87 24.78 -26.99
N ALA A 11 21.95 24.01 -27.13
CA ALA A 11 21.92 22.58 -26.94
C ALA A 11 21.60 22.28 -25.47
N ALA A 12 20.39 21.80 -25.20
CA ALA A 12 20.04 21.25 -23.90
C ALA A 12 20.73 19.88 -23.75
N THR A 13 21.76 19.81 -22.91
CA THR A 13 22.31 18.55 -22.44
C THR A 13 21.28 17.86 -21.56
N ALA A 14 20.64 16.82 -22.09
CA ALA A 14 19.77 15.94 -21.30
C ALA A 14 20.65 15.14 -20.33
N THR A 15 20.84 15.66 -19.12
CA THR A 15 21.44 14.93 -18.02
C THR A 15 20.52 13.76 -17.68
N SER A 16 20.88 12.55 -18.09
CA SER A 16 20.25 11.32 -17.61
C SER A 16 20.65 11.12 -16.15
N GLY A 17 20.06 11.91 -15.25
CA GLY A 17 20.25 11.75 -13.82
C GLY A 17 19.68 10.40 -13.42
N SER A 18 20.56 9.46 -13.07
CA SER A 18 20.17 8.22 -12.39
C SER A 18 19.41 8.59 -11.13
N THR A 19 18.09 8.48 -11.16
CA THR A 19 17.26 8.70 -9.98
C THR A 19 17.54 7.55 -9.02
N ILE A 20 18.25 7.84 -7.94
CA ILE A 20 18.41 6.91 -6.83
C ILE A 20 17.01 6.72 -6.24
N SER A 21 16.32 5.64 -6.63
CA SER A 21 15.05 5.27 -6.01
C SER A 21 15.33 4.76 -4.60
N LYS A 22 14.77 5.45 -3.59
CA LYS A 22 14.88 5.06 -2.19
C LYS A 22 14.15 3.74 -2.00
N ARG A 23 14.89 2.66 -1.72
CA ARG A 23 14.30 1.36 -1.41
C ARG A 23 13.41 1.44 -0.17
N CYS A 24 12.30 0.71 -0.18
CA CYS A 24 11.41 0.51 0.96
C CYS A 24 12.07 -0.35 2.02
N SER A 25 12.95 0.26 2.82
CA SER A 25 13.44 -0.37 4.04
C SER A 25 12.44 -0.08 5.15
N PRO A 26 11.72 -1.08 5.68
CA PRO A 26 10.81 -0.86 6.79
C PRO A 26 11.59 -0.40 8.02
N PRO A 27 11.10 0.58 8.79
CA PRO A 27 11.75 0.97 10.04
C PRO A 27 11.67 -0.17 11.04
N TYR A 28 12.74 -0.34 11.83
CA TYR A 28 12.81 -1.33 12.91
C TYR A 28 12.39 -0.70 14.24
N ASP A 29 11.56 -1.42 14.99
CA ASP A 29 11.25 -1.16 16.39
C ASP A 29 10.81 -2.49 17.03
N PRO A 30 11.48 -2.97 18.08
CA PRO A 30 11.13 -4.24 18.72
C PRO A 30 9.72 -4.26 19.32
N GLN A 31 9.06 -3.11 19.48
CA GLN A 31 7.67 -3.02 19.93
C GLN A 31 6.65 -3.31 18.83
N TRP A 32 7.02 -3.31 17.55
CA TRP A 32 6.12 -3.76 16.48
C TRP A 32 6.07 -5.28 16.41
N HIS A 33 4.96 -5.80 15.89
CA HIS A 33 4.90 -7.21 15.48
C HIS A 33 5.99 -7.48 14.43
N HIS A 34 6.71 -8.60 14.58
CA HIS A 34 7.95 -8.93 13.85
C HIS A 34 9.10 -7.92 13.95
N GLY A 35 8.99 -6.88 14.79
CA GLY A 35 10.05 -5.89 15.01
C GLY A 35 10.17 -4.80 13.94
N PHE A 36 9.25 -4.70 12.98
CA PHE A 36 9.29 -3.69 11.93
C PHE A 36 7.90 -3.22 11.50
N LEU A 37 7.81 -2.04 10.88
CA LEU A 37 6.59 -1.54 10.24
C LEU A 37 6.60 -1.91 8.76
N PRO A 38 5.75 -2.85 8.30
CA PRO A 38 5.74 -3.26 6.90
C PRO A 38 5.26 -2.09 6.02
N PRO A 39 5.80 -1.95 4.80
CA PRO A 39 5.43 -0.87 3.89
C PRO A 39 4.03 -1.04 3.27
N ALA A 40 3.46 -2.25 3.34
CA ALA A 40 2.10 -2.57 2.91
C ALA A 40 1.52 -3.66 3.82
N PRO A 41 0.19 -3.75 3.98
CA PRO A 41 -0.42 -4.83 4.74
C PRO A 41 -0.24 -6.20 4.07
N CYS A 42 -0.37 -7.29 4.84
CA CYS A 42 -0.07 -8.65 4.38
C CYS A 42 -0.91 -9.17 3.20
N TRP A 43 -2.06 -8.54 2.89
CA TRP A 43 -2.92 -8.86 1.74
C TRP A 43 -2.56 -8.04 0.48
N GLN A 44 -1.55 -7.18 0.59
CA GLN A 44 -0.95 -6.40 -0.47
C GLN A 44 0.52 -6.79 -0.66
N THR A 45 1.11 -6.32 -1.74
CA THR A 45 2.55 -6.31 -1.98
C THR A 45 2.97 -4.88 -2.34
N PHE A 46 4.27 -4.66 -2.58
CA PHE A 46 4.79 -3.36 -2.94
C PHE A 46 5.96 -3.48 -3.92
N ASP A 47 6.16 -2.46 -4.75
CA ASP A 47 7.35 -2.35 -5.60
C ASP A 47 8.53 -1.74 -4.82
N PRO A 48 9.74 -1.70 -5.41
CA PRO A 48 10.89 -1.05 -4.76
C PRO A 48 10.71 0.44 -4.43
N SER A 49 9.69 1.10 -5.00
CA SER A 49 9.32 2.52 -4.76
C SER A 49 8.17 2.67 -3.75
N CYS A 50 7.77 1.58 -3.09
CA CYS A 50 6.78 1.49 -2.01
C CYS A 50 5.36 1.74 -2.49
N LYS A 51 5.13 1.62 -3.80
CA LYS A 51 3.78 1.65 -4.33
C LYS A 51 3.10 0.33 -3.95
N PRO A 52 1.93 0.36 -3.28
CA PRO A 52 1.21 -0.85 -2.92
C PRO A 52 0.46 -1.42 -4.13
N TYR A 53 0.32 -2.74 -4.12
CA TYR A 53 -0.41 -3.52 -5.12
C TYR A 53 -1.19 -4.63 -4.43
N LEU A 54 -2.23 -5.13 -5.09
CA LEU A 54 -2.88 -6.35 -4.62
C LEU A 54 -1.88 -7.52 -4.67
N ARG A 55 -1.81 -8.31 -3.59
CA ARG A 55 -0.90 -9.45 -3.51
C ARG A 55 -1.25 -10.51 -4.56
N LYS A 56 -0.28 -11.36 -4.91
CA LYS A 56 -0.56 -12.54 -5.73
C LYS A 56 -1.65 -13.37 -5.07
N ASP A 57 -2.53 -13.92 -5.90
CA ASP A 57 -3.60 -14.84 -5.51
C ASP A 57 -4.66 -14.23 -4.57
N THR A 58 -4.64 -12.91 -4.34
CA THR A 58 -5.75 -12.18 -3.70
C THR A 58 -6.63 -11.52 -4.76
N GLN A 59 -7.93 -11.47 -4.46
CA GLN A 59 -8.92 -10.76 -5.29
C GLN A 59 -9.62 -9.72 -4.42
N MET A 60 -10.18 -8.69 -5.04
CA MET A 60 -10.80 -7.61 -4.31
C MET A 60 -12.08 -7.12 -4.99
N THR A 61 -13.14 -7.01 -4.19
CA THR A 61 -14.38 -6.34 -4.57
C THR A 61 -14.53 -5.07 -3.75
N ILE A 62 -14.86 -3.96 -4.40
CA ILE A 62 -15.06 -2.67 -3.73
C ILE A 62 -16.53 -2.30 -3.83
N ASP A 63 -17.15 -2.02 -2.68
CA ASP A 63 -18.46 -1.40 -2.57
C ASP A 63 -18.27 0.02 -2.00
N ALA A 64 -17.86 0.92 -2.90
CA ALA A 64 -17.50 2.29 -2.55
C ALA A 64 -18.66 3.07 -1.91
N PRO A 65 -19.92 3.00 -2.39
CA PRO A 65 -21.05 3.68 -1.75
C PRO A 65 -21.28 3.30 -0.28
N HIS A 66 -20.88 2.08 0.12
CA HIS A 66 -21.00 1.59 1.49
C HIS A 66 -19.68 1.61 2.27
N ASN A 67 -18.63 2.26 1.74
CA ASN A 67 -17.32 2.35 2.38
C ASN A 67 -16.74 0.99 2.79
N LEU A 68 -16.82 0.04 1.86
CA LEU A 68 -16.53 -1.36 2.10
C LEU A 68 -15.65 -1.97 1.01
N VAL A 69 -14.72 -2.83 1.44
CA VAL A 69 -13.88 -3.67 0.57
C VAL A 69 -13.93 -5.11 1.07
N ILE A 70 -14.04 -6.05 0.15
CA ILE A 70 -13.91 -7.48 0.42
C ILE A 70 -12.66 -7.98 -0.30
N VAL A 71 -11.73 -8.56 0.45
CA VAL A 71 -10.51 -9.19 -0.07
C VAL A 71 -10.63 -10.70 0.10
N TYR A 72 -10.46 -11.44 -0.98
CA TYR A 72 -10.45 -12.89 -1.03
C TYR A 72 -9.02 -13.42 -1.15
N GLY A 73 -8.79 -14.69 -0.79
CA GLY A 73 -7.48 -15.33 -0.90
C GLY A 73 -6.53 -14.99 0.25
N ILE A 74 -7.07 -14.60 1.41
CA ILE A 74 -6.29 -14.39 2.62
C ILE A 74 -5.80 -15.73 3.14
N ASP A 75 -4.49 -15.94 3.10
CA ASP A 75 -3.87 -17.14 3.65
C ASP A 75 -3.81 -17.13 5.19
N GLN A 76 -3.43 -18.27 5.76
CA GLN A 76 -3.36 -18.43 7.22
C GLN A 76 -2.34 -17.50 7.87
N TRP A 77 -1.23 -17.20 7.19
CA TRP A 77 -0.20 -16.31 7.71
C TRP A 77 -0.71 -14.87 7.81
N CYS A 78 -1.31 -14.34 6.75
CA CYS A 78 -1.88 -13.01 6.75
C CYS A 78 -3.09 -12.90 7.70
N ALA A 79 -3.92 -13.94 7.79
CA ALA A 79 -4.98 -14.00 8.79
C ALA A 79 -4.43 -13.95 10.23
N ALA A 80 -3.30 -14.62 10.50
CA ALA A 80 -2.65 -14.57 11.81
C ALA A 80 -2.09 -13.17 12.13
N ASP A 81 -1.46 -12.52 11.15
CA ASP A 81 -0.96 -11.14 11.31
C ASP A 81 -2.10 -10.14 11.57
N ILE A 82 -3.22 -10.25 10.86
CA ILE A 82 -4.42 -9.43 11.12
C ILE A 82 -4.97 -9.68 12.53
N LYS A 83 -5.05 -10.94 12.97
CA LYS A 83 -5.53 -11.27 14.32
C LYS A 83 -4.62 -10.71 15.41
N GLU A 84 -3.30 -10.86 15.25
CA GLU A 84 -2.33 -10.30 16.19
C GLU A 84 -2.42 -8.77 16.22
N GLU A 85 -2.47 -8.10 15.08
CA GLU A 85 -2.62 -6.64 15.01
C GLU A 85 -3.89 -6.16 15.75
N LEU A 86 -5.02 -6.84 15.57
CA LEU A 86 -6.27 -6.52 16.28
C LEU A 86 -6.17 -6.80 17.78
N ALA A 87 -5.50 -7.87 18.19
CA ALA A 87 -5.24 -8.16 19.60
C ALA A 87 -4.33 -7.11 20.25
N ARG A 88 -3.26 -6.70 19.54
CA ARG A 88 -2.36 -5.63 19.99
C ARG A 88 -3.11 -4.33 20.25
N GLU A 89 -4.02 -3.97 19.36
CA GLU A 89 -4.84 -2.77 19.50
C GLU A 89 -5.73 -2.82 20.75
N ILE A 90 -6.36 -3.97 21.02
CA ILE A 90 -7.19 -4.18 22.22
C ILE A 90 -6.34 -4.10 23.50
N ASP A 91 -5.13 -4.65 23.46
CA ASP A 91 -4.20 -4.65 24.59
C ASP A 91 -3.47 -3.31 24.79
N GLY A 92 -3.68 -2.32 23.91
CA GLY A 92 -2.95 -1.05 23.92
C GLY A 92 -1.46 -1.19 23.56
N ARG A 93 -1.07 -2.29 22.92
CA ARG A 93 0.29 -2.52 22.40
C ARG A 93 0.50 -1.74 21.10
N LYS A 94 1.75 -1.42 20.78
CA LYS A 94 2.10 -0.74 19.53
C LYS A 94 1.68 -1.59 18.32
N THR A 95 0.93 -0.99 17.41
CA THR A 95 0.38 -1.65 16.21
C THR A 95 0.98 -1.04 14.94
N TRP A 96 0.73 -1.66 13.79
CA TRP A 96 0.97 -1.08 12.47
C TRP A 96 -0.09 -0.05 12.06
N GLY A 97 -1.19 0.04 12.81
CA GLY A 97 -2.25 1.02 12.63
C GLY A 97 -3.24 0.63 11.54
N TYR A 98 -3.48 -0.67 11.33
CA TYR A 98 -4.36 -1.14 10.26
C TYR A 98 -5.77 -0.56 10.34
N ARG A 99 -6.33 -0.43 11.55
CA ARG A 99 -7.68 0.11 11.71
C ARG A 99 -7.77 1.58 11.28
N GLN A 100 -6.79 2.38 11.67
CA GLN A 100 -6.70 3.79 11.34
C GLN A 100 -6.45 4.02 9.84
N THR A 101 -5.65 3.15 9.22
CA THR A 101 -5.19 3.31 7.83
C THR A 101 -6.09 2.65 6.79
N HIS A 102 -6.92 1.68 7.18
CA HIS A 102 -7.77 0.93 6.25
C HIS A 102 -9.26 1.02 6.62
N GLY A 103 -9.62 0.78 7.87
CA GLY A 103 -11.02 0.68 8.33
C GLY A 103 -11.17 -0.42 9.37
N ARG A 104 -12.39 -0.87 9.66
CA ARG A 104 -12.62 -2.02 10.54
C ARG A 104 -12.35 -3.32 9.80
N LEU A 105 -11.36 -4.09 10.25
CA LEU A 105 -11.03 -5.40 9.69
C LEU A 105 -11.91 -6.48 10.32
N THR A 106 -12.49 -7.36 9.52
CA THR A 106 -13.24 -8.54 9.96
C THR A 106 -12.86 -9.73 9.10
N LEU A 107 -12.24 -10.73 9.71
CA LEU A 107 -11.92 -11.99 9.06
C LEU A 107 -13.13 -12.92 9.08
N ILE A 108 -13.42 -13.53 7.95
CA ILE A 108 -14.42 -14.58 7.78
C ILE A 108 -13.68 -15.88 7.46
N GLU A 109 -14.19 -17.00 7.95
CA GLU A 109 -13.67 -18.34 7.63
C GLU A 109 -13.59 -18.56 6.12
N GLY A 110 -12.57 -19.27 5.66
CA GLY A 110 -12.33 -19.51 4.23
C GLY A 110 -11.47 -18.46 3.52
N GLY A 111 -10.75 -17.61 4.27
CA GLY A 111 -9.75 -16.70 3.70
C GLY A 111 -10.33 -15.42 3.10
N ILE A 112 -11.34 -14.86 3.75
CA ILE A 112 -12.00 -13.61 3.35
C ILE A 112 -11.75 -12.55 4.42
N LEU A 113 -11.30 -11.37 4.00
CA LEU A 113 -11.20 -10.17 4.83
C LEU A 113 -12.23 -9.16 4.34
N VAL A 114 -13.12 -8.74 5.24
CA VAL A 114 -14.01 -7.59 5.02
C VAL A 114 -13.42 -6.39 5.74
N ILE A 115 -13.25 -5.29 5.01
CA ILE A 115 -12.81 -4.00 5.54
C ILE A 115 -14.00 -3.04 5.42
N SER A 116 -14.58 -2.64 6.54
CA SER A 116 -15.75 -1.76 6.58
C SER A 116 -15.45 -0.46 7.31
N ASN A 117 -16.41 0.46 7.36
CA ASN A 117 -16.25 1.77 8.01
C ASN A 117 -15.01 2.52 7.49
N MET A 118 -14.73 2.39 6.19
CA MET A 118 -13.63 3.08 5.55
C MET A 118 -13.96 4.57 5.43
N THR A 119 -12.93 5.42 5.41
CA THR A 119 -13.10 6.80 4.96
C THR A 119 -13.11 6.85 3.43
N ASP A 120 -13.69 7.90 2.84
CA ASP A 120 -13.64 8.12 1.37
C ASP A 120 -12.20 8.10 0.84
N ALA A 121 -11.26 8.66 1.61
CA ALA A 121 -9.84 8.64 1.27
C ALA A 121 -9.26 7.21 1.25
N ASN A 122 -9.71 6.34 2.16
CA ASN A 122 -9.31 4.94 2.14
C ASN A 122 -9.96 4.20 0.97
N VAL A 123 -11.24 4.44 0.68
CA VAL A 123 -11.91 3.86 -0.50
C VAL A 123 -11.16 4.22 -1.78
N ALA A 124 -10.79 5.50 -1.95
CA ALA A 124 -10.02 5.96 -3.11
C ALA A 124 -8.65 5.26 -3.23
N LYS A 125 -7.94 5.03 -2.11
CA LYS A 125 -6.68 4.26 -2.12
C LYS A 125 -6.91 2.84 -2.63
N TYR A 126 -7.96 2.17 -2.16
CA TYR A 126 -8.28 0.82 -2.59
C TYR A 126 -8.72 0.77 -4.06
N GLN A 127 -9.49 1.76 -4.55
CA GLN A 127 -9.84 1.87 -5.97
C GLN A 127 -8.62 2.08 -6.88
N ALA A 128 -7.56 2.72 -6.37
CA ALA A 128 -6.32 2.94 -7.10
C ALA A 128 -5.36 1.73 -7.05
N LEU A 129 -5.65 0.68 -6.26
CA LEU A 129 -4.79 -0.51 -6.19
C LEU A 129 -4.82 -1.24 -7.53
N GLN A 130 -3.63 -1.51 -8.04
CA GLN A 130 -3.42 -2.31 -9.23
C GLN A 130 -3.00 -3.72 -8.82
N SER A 131 -3.21 -4.69 -9.72
CA SER A 131 -2.49 -5.96 -9.62
C SER A 131 -1.01 -5.73 -9.89
N TYR A 132 -0.13 -6.43 -9.18
CA TYR A 132 1.31 -6.32 -9.43
C TYR A 132 1.63 -6.87 -10.83
N PRO A 133 2.42 -6.15 -11.67
CA PRO A 133 2.88 -6.68 -12.95
C PRO A 133 3.99 -7.70 -12.69
N TRP A 134 3.62 -8.98 -12.59
CA TRP A 134 4.55 -10.09 -12.41
C TRP A 134 5.48 -10.28 -13.61
#